data_AF-A0A095ZN65-F1
#
_entry.id   AF-A0A095ZN65-F1
#
_cell.length_a   1.000
_cell.length_b   1.000
_cell.length_c   1.000
_cell.angle_alpha   90.00
_cell.angle_beta   90.00
_cell.angle_gamma   90.00
#
_symmetry.space_group_name_H-M   'P 1'
#
loop_
_entity.id
_entity.type
_entity.pdbx_description
1 polymer ?
#
loop_
_entity_poly.entity_id
_entity_poly.type
_entity_poly.pdbx_seq_one_letter_code
_entity_poly.pdbx_strand_id
1 'polypeptide(L)'
;MALTYLVGATKIIVKMTKTEKLVIELYKKKTPITKIVAATGTSVAKVYSILSERNIPLHSGKKAYRRTIAFDAETEKLLQKANPANISAWVCEQIKENHQ
;
A
#
# COMPACT_ATOMS: atom_id res chain seq x y z
N MET A 1 -6.80 8.89 15.65
CA MET A 1 -7.87 9.46 14.81
C MET A 1 -8.70 8.33 14.23
N ALA A 2 -9.94 8.15 14.69
CA ALA A 2 -10.88 7.16 14.16
C ALA A 2 -11.85 7.86 13.20
N LEU A 3 -12.07 7.27 12.03
CA LEU A 3 -12.95 7.81 10.99
C LEU A 3 -14.39 7.31 11.27
N THR A 4 -15.32 8.25 11.44
CA THR A 4 -16.74 7.98 11.73
C THR A 4 -17.59 8.22 10.50
N TYR A 5 -18.40 7.24 10.09
CA TYR A 5 -19.48 7.43 9.12
C TYR A 5 -20.83 7.00 9.72
N LEU A 6 -21.89 7.71 9.35
CA LEU A 6 -23.26 7.52 9.82
C LEU A 6 -24.08 6.80 8.75
N VAL A 7 -24.49 5.56 9.03
CA VAL A 7 -25.60 4.88 8.35
C VAL A 7 -26.46 4.24 9.44
N GLY A 8 -27.75 4.60 9.49
CA GLY A 8 -28.81 3.87 10.20
C GLY A 8 -28.48 3.34 11.61
N ALA A 9 -28.67 4.17 12.63
CA ALA A 9 -29.06 3.83 14.00
C ALA A 9 -28.29 2.73 14.80
N THR A 10 -27.10 2.29 14.42
CA THR A 10 -26.21 1.56 15.35
C THR A 10 -24.78 2.07 15.25
N LYS A 11 -24.27 2.61 16.36
CA LYS A 11 -22.90 3.08 16.51
C LYS A 11 -21.97 1.86 16.64
N ILE A 12 -21.69 1.15 15.54
CA ILE A 12 -20.77 0.01 15.55
C ILE A 12 -19.35 0.56 15.60
N ILE A 13 -18.77 0.64 16.81
CA ILE A 13 -17.34 0.86 16.98
C ILE A 13 -16.65 -0.43 16.57
N VAL A 14 -16.32 -0.59 15.27
CA VAL A 14 -15.56 -1.76 14.80
C VAL A 14 -14.13 -1.62 15.31
N LYS A 15 -13.86 -2.20 16.48
CA LYS A 15 -12.56 -2.21 17.14
C LYS A 15 -11.54 -2.88 16.23
N MET A 16 -10.63 -2.09 15.67
CA MET A 16 -9.60 -2.55 14.73
C MET A 16 -8.56 -3.40 15.45
N THR A 17 -8.38 -4.64 15.01
CA THR A 17 -7.36 -5.56 15.57
C THR A 17 -5.95 -5.05 15.26
N LYS A 18 -4.95 -5.44 16.07
CA LYS A 18 -3.54 -5.09 15.81
C LYS A 18 -3.10 -5.55 14.41
N THR A 19 -3.55 -6.74 14.02
CA THR A 19 -3.28 -7.33 12.71
C THR A 19 -3.89 -6.52 11.57
N GLU A 20 -5.15 -6.08 11.69
CA GLU A 20 -5.77 -5.17 10.71
C GLU A 20 -4.98 -3.88 10.52
N LYS A 21 -4.51 -3.27 11.63
CA LYS A 21 -3.70 -2.03 11.54
C LYS A 21 -2.43 -2.28 10.73
N LEU A 22 -1.72 -3.36 11.04
CA LEU A 22 -0.47 -3.70 10.38
C LEU A 22 -0.69 -4.00 8.88
N VAL A 23 -1.76 -4.74 8.53
CA VAL A 23 -2.13 -5.00 7.13
C VAL A 23 -2.35 -3.68 6.38
N ILE A 24 -3.12 -2.76 6.95
CA ILE A 24 -3.43 -1.46 6.33
C ILE A 24 -2.17 -0.62 6.17
N GLU A 25 -1.32 -0.55 7.19
CA GLU A 25 -0.06 0.19 7.13
C GLU A 25 0.89 -0.35 6.06
N LEU A 26 1.11 -1.67 6.03
CA LEU A 26 1.97 -2.31 5.03
C LEU A 26 1.40 -2.14 3.61
N TYR A 27 0.09 -2.26 3.46
CA TYR A 27 -0.59 -2.08 2.18
C TYR A 27 -0.49 -0.65 1.66
N LYS A 28 -0.64 0.35 2.53
CA LYS A 28 -0.44 1.76 2.17
C LYS A 28 0.99 2.04 1.74
N LYS A 29 1.98 1.38 2.35
CA LYS A 29 3.41 1.41 1.95
C LYS A 29 3.70 0.64 0.65
N LYS A 30 2.69 0.23 -0.12
CA LYS A 30 2.84 -0.51 -1.39
C LYS A 30 3.57 -1.84 -1.24
N THR A 31 3.53 -2.43 -0.04
CA THR A 31 4.11 -3.76 0.21
C THR A 31 3.31 -4.79 -0.59
N PRO A 32 3.96 -5.71 -1.33
CA PRO A 32 3.27 -6.80 -2.02
C PRO A 32 2.40 -7.63 -1.06
N ILE A 33 1.19 -8.01 -1.47
CA ILE A 33 0.24 -8.79 -0.64
C ILE A 33 0.90 -10.06 -0.07
N THR A 34 1.75 -10.73 -0.84
CA THR A 34 2.51 -11.91 -0.41
C THR A 34 3.41 -11.64 0.78
N LYS A 35 4.11 -10.49 0.81
CA LYS A 35 4.93 -10.07 1.96
C LYS A 35 4.08 -9.64 3.16
N ILE A 36 2.90 -9.05 2.93
CA ILE A 36 1.95 -8.70 3.99
C ILE A 36 1.44 -9.96 4.70
N VAL A 37 1.07 -10.98 3.92
CA VAL A 37 0.65 -12.28 4.44
C VAL A 37 1.74 -12.91 5.30
N ALA A 38 2.98 -12.95 4.81
CA ALA A 38 4.11 -13.48 5.57
C ALA A 38 4.37 -12.71 6.89
N ALA A 39 4.27 -11.37 6.86
CA ALA A 39 4.52 -10.54 8.04
C ALA A 39 3.38 -10.58 9.08
N THR A 40 2.14 -10.83 8.66
CA THR A 40 0.96 -10.75 9.52
C THR A 40 0.40 -12.12 9.92
N GLY A 41 0.84 -13.20 9.27
CA GLY A 41 0.29 -14.55 9.45
C GLY A 41 -1.16 -14.70 8.95
N THR A 42 -1.69 -13.71 8.24
CA THR A 42 -3.08 -13.74 7.73
C THR A 42 -3.17 -14.36 6.35
N SER A 43 -4.34 -14.90 5.99
CA SER A 43 -4.56 -15.39 4.63
C SER A 43 -4.72 -14.23 3.63
N VAL A 44 -4.41 -14.52 2.36
CA VAL A 44 -4.62 -13.57 1.26
C VAL A 44 -6.07 -13.07 1.21
N ALA A 45 -7.04 -13.99 1.36
CA ALA A 45 -8.46 -13.65 1.38
C ALA A 45 -8.78 -12.66 2.52
N LYS A 46 -8.21 -12.89 3.72
CA LYS A 46 -8.43 -12.00 4.86
C LYS A 46 -7.84 -10.61 4.62
N VAL A 47 -6.68 -10.50 3.97
CA VAL A 47 -6.13 -9.20 3.57
C VAL A 47 -7.12 -8.44 2.68
N TYR A 48 -7.68 -9.09 1.65
CA TYR A 48 -8.67 -8.45 0.78
C TYR A 48 -9.97 -8.08 1.51
N SER A 49 -10.48 -8.93 2.42
CA SER A 49 -11.64 -8.59 3.25
C SER A 49 -11.37 -7.35 4.10
N ILE A 50 -10.20 -7.25 4.74
CA ILE A 50 -9.82 -6.08 5.55
C ILE A 50 -9.78 -4.81 4.70
N LEU A 51 -9.23 -4.87 3.48
CA LEU A 51 -9.19 -3.72 2.58
C LEU A 51 -10.61 -3.31 2.16
N SER A 52 -11.46 -4.28 1.82
CA SER A 52 -12.84 -4.05 1.40
C SER A 52 -13.71 -3.48 2.52
N GLU A 53 -13.69 -4.08 3.71
CA GLU A 53 -14.44 -3.63 4.91
C GLU A 53 -14.07 -2.20 5.31
N ARG A 54 -12.87 -1.74 4.94
CA ARG A 54 -12.36 -0.40 5.24
C ARG A 54 -12.41 0.54 4.05
N ASN A 55 -13.04 0.16 2.93
CA ASN A 55 -13.13 0.94 1.70
C ASN A 55 -11.76 1.41 1.17
N ILE A 56 -10.72 0.59 1.35
CA ILE A 56 -9.39 0.89 0.83
C ILE A 56 -9.31 0.37 -0.62
N PRO A 57 -9.14 1.25 -1.61
CA PRO A 57 -9.12 0.83 -3.01
C PRO A 57 -7.93 -0.07 -3.32
N LEU A 58 -8.17 -1.05 -4.20
CA LEU A 58 -7.11 -1.93 -4.67
C LEU A 58 -6.11 -1.17 -5.53
N HIS A 59 -4.80 -1.43 -5.35
CA HIS A 59 -3.75 -0.82 -6.18
C HIS A 59 -3.93 -1.19 -7.66
N SER A 60 -4.55 -2.34 -7.94
CA SER A 60 -4.80 -2.88 -9.28
C SER A 60 -5.86 -2.14 -10.10
N GLY A 61 -6.55 -1.13 -9.53
CA GLY A 61 -7.48 -0.28 -10.30
C GLY A 61 -6.79 0.75 -11.20
N LYS A 62 -5.46 0.91 -11.12
CA LYS A 62 -4.72 1.89 -11.93
C LYS A 62 -4.13 1.21 -13.16
N LYS A 63 -4.46 1.74 -14.34
CA LYS A 63 -3.83 1.35 -15.61
C LYS A 63 -2.32 1.55 -15.48
N ALA A 64 -1.56 0.47 -15.48
CA ALA A 64 -0.11 0.51 -15.38
C ALA A 64 0.49 0.55 -16.80
N TYR A 65 1.42 1.49 -17.02
CA TYR A 65 2.17 1.57 -18.27
C TYR A 65 3.57 0.99 -18.03
N ARG A 66 3.89 -0.10 -18.72
CA ARG A 66 5.21 -0.72 -18.62
C ARG A 66 6.18 -0.08 -19.61
N ARG A 67 7.33 0.36 -19.12
CA ARG A 67 8.48 0.82 -19.91
C ARG A 67 9.74 0.17 -19.36
N THR A 68 10.69 -0.12 -20.23
CA THR A 68 12.05 -0.53 -19.84
C THR A 68 12.90 0.73 -19.84
N ILE A 69 13.58 0.99 -18.72
CA ILE A 69 14.49 2.12 -18.55
C ILE A 69 15.81 1.61 -18.00
N ALA A 70 16.90 2.27 -18.36
CA ALA A 70 18.22 2.05 -17.78
C ALA A 70 18.55 3.22 -16.86
N PHE A 71 19.13 2.93 -15.70
CA PHE A 71 19.67 3.95 -14.79
C PHE A 71 21.17 4.09 -15.04
N ASP A 72 21.66 5.32 -15.00
CA ASP A 72 23.11 5.56 -14.95
C ASP A 72 23.69 5.16 -13.57
N ALA A 73 25.01 5.17 -13.47
CA ALA A 73 25.71 4.73 -12.27
C ALA A 73 25.42 5.60 -11.03
N GLU A 74 25.11 6.89 -11.21
CA GLU A 74 24.78 7.79 -10.11
C GLU A 74 23.36 7.51 -9.59
N THR A 75 22.41 7.38 -10.50
CA THR A 75 21.01 7.11 -10.19
C THR A 75 20.83 5.74 -9.54
N GLU A 76 21.58 4.73 -9.97
CA GLU A 76 21.57 3.40 -9.36
C GLU A 76 22.09 3.45 -7.90
N LYS A 77 23.13 4.23 -7.60
CA LYS A 77 23.62 4.41 -6.22
C LYS A 77 22.56 5.08 -5.34
N LEU A 78 21.85 6.08 -5.86
CA LEU A 78 20.76 6.74 -5.14
C LEU A 78 19.61 5.76 -4.87
N LEU A 79 19.25 4.94 -5.86
CA LEU A 79 18.21 3.92 -5.71
C LEU A 79 18.58 2.87 -4.66
N GLN A 80 19.83 2.39 -4.66
CA GLN A 80 20.34 1.46 -3.66
C GLN A 80 20.36 2.06 -2.26
N LYS A 81 20.75 3.33 -2.13
CA LYS A 81 20.72 4.06 -0.85
C LYS A 81 19.30 4.24 -0.32
N ALA A 82 18.35 4.55 -1.21
CA ALA A 82 16.93 4.69 -0.86
C ALA A 82 16.27 3.34 -0.51
N ASN A 83 16.76 2.24 -1.11
CA ASN A 83 16.28 0.87 -0.93
C ASN A 83 14.74 0.75 -0.86
N PRO A 84 14.01 1.25 -1.87
CA PRO A 84 12.57 1.22 -1.82
C PRO A 84 12.05 -0.22 -1.93
N ALA A 85 11.03 -0.55 -1.13
CA ALA A 85 10.37 -1.86 -1.20
C ALA A 85 9.74 -2.15 -2.57
N ASN A 86 9.46 -1.10 -3.36
CA ASN A 86 8.95 -1.18 -4.72
C ASN A 86 9.52 -0.02 -5.56
N ILE A 87 10.48 -0.34 -6.42
CA ILE A 87 11.17 0.63 -7.29
C ILE A 87 10.18 1.38 -8.18
N SER A 88 9.25 0.69 -8.85
CA SER A 88 8.31 1.33 -9.78
C SER A 88 7.39 2.34 -9.09
N ALA A 89 6.89 2.00 -7.90
CA ALA A 89 6.07 2.92 -7.12
C ALA A 89 6.87 4.15 -6.68
N TRP A 90 8.09 3.91 -6.18
CA TRP A 90 8.98 4.97 -5.72
C TRP A 90 9.35 5.95 -6.85
N VAL A 91 9.74 5.45 -8.03
CA VAL A 91 10.03 6.29 -9.20
C VAL A 91 8.80 7.12 -9.60
N CYS A 92 7.60 6.54 -9.57
CA CYS A 92 6.37 7.28 -9.88
C CYS A 92 6.05 8.39 -8.87
N GLU A 93 6.42 8.22 -7.60
CA GLU A 93 6.26 9.24 -6.55
C GLU A 93 7.27 10.37 -6.74
N GLN A 94 8.55 10.03 -6.94
CA GLN A 94 9.61 11.02 -7.21
C GLN A 94 9.32 11.88 -8.44
N ILE A 95 8.80 11.30 -9.53
CA ILE A 95 8.43 12.08 -10.72
C ILE A 95 7.29 13.06 -10.40
N LYS A 96 6.29 12.68 -9.61
CA LYS A 96 5.17 13.58 -9.27
C LYS A 96 5.60 14.72 -8.36
N GLU A 97 6.43 14.41 -7.36
CA GLU A 97 6.92 15.41 -6.40
C GLU A 97 7.74 16.51 -7.07
N ASN A 98 8.45 16.20 -8.17
CA ASN A 98 9.30 17.15 -8.89
C ASN A 98 8.64 17.84 -10.10
N HIS A 99 7.40 17.47 -10.44
CA HIS A 99 6.68 18.02 -11.61
C HIS A 99 5.27 18.54 -11.26
N GLN A 100 5.00 18.80 -9.98
CA GLN A 100 3.78 19.49 -9.51
C GLN A 100 4.01 20.98 -9.31
#